data_AF-A0A0S8D5L5-F1
#
_entry.id   AF-A0A0S8D5L5-F1
#
_cell.length_a   1.000
_cell.length_b   1.000
_cell.length_c   1.000
_cell.angle_alpha   90.00
_cell.angle_beta   90.00
_cell.angle_gamma   90.00
#
_symmetry.space_group_name_H-M   'P 1'
#
loop_
_entity.id
_entity.type
_entity.pdbx_description
1 polymer ?
#
loop_
_entity_poly.entity_id
_entity_poly.type
_entity_poly.pdbx_seq_one_letter_code
_entity_poly.pdbx_strand_id
1 'polypeptide(L)'
;MDRADELKRFYLQNTPGAKMEGTLLKAPCPFCAKEKGEKPGVMVAYLDPESFFMGYFRCLNRCKPGGFTPHFARMMGIPPQNVPGHDPDREPFVQNIIFPTKNLNLELKKFRSLMTENEYNYFKGFGVSRSVVEAMKVGYNGRYLVYPYFQEDGNCYAARCVLPDREEDSFWHGDETFFSGEFRIFNRQEIERCEDGALFITDGENNLLTLKELGYPGISVPSHGDLELVSA
;
A
#
# COMPACT_ATOMS: atom_id res chain seq x y z
N MET A 1 6.75 0.27 30.66
CA MET A 1 7.18 1.39 29.78
C MET A 1 6.06 1.55 28.78
N ASP A 2 5.59 2.76 28.53
CA ASP A 2 4.40 2.96 27.68
C ASP A 2 4.75 2.66 26.20
N ARG A 3 3.84 2.03 25.46
CA ARG A 3 4.04 1.62 24.05
C ARG A 3 4.43 2.82 23.18
N ALA A 4 3.81 3.97 23.43
CA ALA A 4 4.13 5.22 22.73
C ALA A 4 5.59 5.66 22.95
N ASP A 5 6.10 5.54 24.18
CA ASP A 5 7.48 5.90 24.53
C ASP A 5 8.51 4.93 23.94
N GLU A 6 8.16 3.65 23.78
CA GLU A 6 9.01 2.65 23.11
C GLU A 6 9.10 2.94 21.61
N LEU A 7 7.97 3.15 20.95
CA LEU A 7 7.91 3.50 19.53
C LEU A 7 8.66 4.80 19.24
N LYS A 8 8.46 5.82 20.08
CA LYS A 8 9.17 7.09 19.95
C LYS A 8 10.68 6.92 20.06
N ARG A 9 11.17 6.17 21.05
CA ARG A 9 12.61 5.88 21.19
C ARG A 9 13.14 5.11 19.99
N PHE A 10 12.41 4.10 19.55
CA PHE A 10 12.77 3.28 18.40
C PHE A 10 12.97 4.14 17.14
N TYR A 11 12.01 4.99 16.78
CA TYR A 11 12.14 5.84 15.59
C TYR A 11 13.25 6.89 15.73
N LEU A 12 13.40 7.51 16.90
CA LEU A 12 14.47 8.49 17.15
C LEU A 12 15.87 7.87 17.04
N GLN A 13 16.05 6.64 17.52
CA GLN A 13 17.32 5.92 17.46
C GLN A 13 17.66 5.47 16.03
N ASN A 14 16.66 5.03 15.28
CA ASN A 14 16.87 4.39 13.97
C ASN A 14 16.67 5.33 12.78
N THR A 15 16.33 6.61 13.01
CA THR A 15 16.10 7.58 11.93
C THR A 15 16.94 8.84 12.15
N PRO A 16 18.13 8.94 11.51
CA PRO A 16 18.99 10.11 11.67
C PRO A 16 18.30 11.43 11.31
N GLY A 17 18.41 12.42 12.19
CA GLY A 17 17.80 13.74 12.01
C GLY A 17 16.30 13.80 12.36
N ALA A 18 15.74 12.74 12.96
CA ALA A 18 14.38 12.73 13.45
C ALA A 18 14.12 13.78 14.53
N LYS A 19 12.98 14.44 14.43
CA LYS A 19 12.47 15.41 15.41
C LYS A 19 10.98 15.19 15.64
N MET A 20 10.54 15.44 16.86
CA MET A 20 9.10 15.48 17.18
C MET A 20 8.51 16.83 16.78
N GLU A 21 7.32 16.79 16.21
CA GLU A 21 6.46 17.93 15.91
C GLU A 21 5.03 17.56 16.32
N GLY A 22 4.64 17.94 17.54
CA GLY A 22 3.41 17.45 18.16
C GLY A 22 3.46 15.92 18.38
N THR A 23 2.44 15.22 17.88
CA THR A 23 2.34 13.75 17.91
C THR A 23 2.98 13.07 16.69
N LEU A 24 3.65 13.82 15.81
CA LEU A 24 4.34 13.28 14.65
C LEU A 24 5.86 13.30 14.87
N LEU A 25 6.55 12.27 14.40
CA LEU A 25 7.99 12.31 14.17
C LEU A 25 8.25 12.61 12.70
N LYS A 26 9.11 13.59 12.42
CA LYS A 26 9.55 13.92 11.06
C LYS A 26 11.05 13.76 10.92
N ALA A 27 11.49 13.23 9.79
CA ALA A 27 12.91 13.05 9.48
C ALA A 27 13.17 13.09 7.97
N PRO A 28 14.41 13.33 7.52
CA PRO A 28 14.83 12.94 6.17
C PRO A 28 14.54 11.44 5.95
N CYS A 29 13.85 11.11 4.86
CA CYS A 29 13.52 9.73 4.55
C CYS A 29 14.79 8.92 4.26
N PRO A 30 15.05 7.82 4.98
CA PRO A 30 16.24 7.00 4.77
C PRO A 30 16.18 6.20 3.45
N PHE A 31 15.00 6.06 2.85
CA PHE A 31 14.75 5.22 1.68
C PHE A 31 14.72 5.98 0.35
N CYS A 32 14.69 7.31 0.38
CA CYS A 32 14.76 8.09 -0.85
C CYS A 32 16.13 7.86 -1.51
N ALA A 33 16.13 7.23 -2.69
CA ALA A 33 17.34 7.10 -3.49
C ALA A 33 17.85 8.51 -3.81
N LYS A 34 19.06 8.84 -3.34
CA LYS A 34 19.70 10.12 -3.65
C LYS A 34 20.30 10.02 -5.04
N GLU A 35 19.56 10.45 -6.07
CA GLU A 35 20.25 10.97 -7.25
C GLU A 35 21.08 12.19 -6.81
N LYS A 36 22.27 12.37 -7.39
CA LYS A 36 23.22 13.39 -6.93
C LYS A 36 22.59 14.79 -7.03
N GLY A 37 22.23 15.36 -5.89
CA GLY A 37 21.79 16.76 -5.76
C GLY A 37 20.37 16.94 -5.20
N GLU A 38 19.54 15.90 -5.15
CA GLU A 38 18.18 16.02 -4.63
C GLU A 38 18.12 15.84 -3.11
N LYS A 39 17.32 16.69 -2.46
CA LYS A 39 17.05 16.56 -1.03
C LYS A 39 16.15 15.33 -0.80
N PRO A 40 16.45 14.49 0.20
CA PRO A 40 15.57 13.38 0.53
C PRO A 40 14.18 13.90 0.89
N GLY A 41 13.15 13.13 0.53
CA GLY A 41 11.78 13.40 0.98
C GLY A 41 11.68 13.36 2.51
N VAL A 42 10.53 13.76 3.04
CA VAL A 42 10.28 13.72 4.48
C VAL A 42 9.59 12.41 4.83
N MET A 43 10.16 11.65 5.75
CA MET A 43 9.47 10.57 6.43
C MET A 43 8.69 11.14 7.62
N VAL A 44 7.45 10.69 7.77
CA VAL A 44 6.63 10.96 8.95
C VAL A 44 6.28 9.64 9.62
N ALA A 45 6.29 9.61 10.96
CA ALA A 45 5.73 8.53 11.75
C ALA A 45 4.68 9.09 12.72
N TYR A 46 3.51 8.47 12.77
CA TYR A 46 2.42 8.86 13.67
C TYR A 46 2.69 8.25 15.05
N LEU A 47 2.78 9.07 16.08
CA LEU A 47 3.08 8.66 17.46
C LEU A 47 2.05 9.21 18.45
N ASP A 48 0.82 9.41 17.97
CA ASP A 48 -0.33 9.77 18.80
C ASP A 48 -0.87 8.51 19.49
N PRO A 49 -0.86 8.42 20.83
CA PRO A 49 -1.38 7.26 21.56
C PRO A 49 -2.87 6.98 21.32
N GLU A 50 -3.64 8.01 20.96
CA GLU A 50 -5.08 7.88 20.70
C GLU A 50 -5.39 7.43 19.26
N SER A 51 -4.36 7.28 18.42
CA SER A 51 -4.52 6.90 17.02
C SER A 51 -4.37 5.40 16.81
N PHE A 52 -5.32 4.80 16.08
CA PHE A 52 -5.18 3.44 15.54
C PHE A 52 -3.93 3.26 14.65
N PHE A 53 -3.38 4.37 14.14
CA PHE A 53 -2.19 4.38 13.30
C PHE A 53 -0.89 4.73 14.06
N MET A 54 -0.90 4.66 15.40
CA MET A 54 0.32 4.81 16.19
C MET A 54 1.39 3.79 15.74
N GLY A 55 2.56 4.30 15.36
CA GLY A 55 3.67 3.51 14.81
C GLY A 55 3.64 3.35 13.28
N TYR A 56 2.63 3.89 12.58
CA TYR A 56 2.63 3.91 11.12
C TYR A 56 3.62 4.97 10.61
N PHE A 57 4.50 4.60 9.67
CA PHE A 57 5.39 5.52 8.99
C PHE A 57 5.09 5.58 7.49
N ARG A 58 5.39 6.73 6.88
CA ARG A 58 5.37 6.91 5.42
C ARG A 58 6.33 7.99 4.95
N CYS A 59 6.76 7.91 3.70
CA CYS A 59 7.45 9.01 3.02
C CYS A 59 6.44 9.91 2.30
N LEU A 60 6.53 11.23 2.49
CA LEU A 60 5.68 12.21 1.81
C LEU A 60 5.94 12.26 0.29
N ASN A 61 7.14 11.85 -0.17
CA ASN A 61 7.44 11.69 -1.59
C ASN A 61 7.04 10.30 -2.14
N ARG A 62 6.43 9.44 -1.31
CA ARG A 62 5.97 8.09 -1.70
C ARG A 62 7.06 7.21 -2.35
N CYS A 63 8.33 7.40 -1.98
CA CYS A 63 9.46 6.70 -2.60
C CYS A 63 9.44 5.18 -2.37
N LYS A 64 8.85 4.75 -1.25
CA LYS A 64 8.57 3.37 -0.88
C LYS A 64 7.21 3.34 -0.18
N PRO A 65 6.50 2.20 -0.23
CA PRO A 65 5.32 1.99 0.61
C PRO A 65 5.64 2.24 2.08
N GLY A 66 4.67 2.81 2.81
CA GLY A 66 4.73 2.91 4.27
C GLY A 66 4.32 1.61 4.95
N GLY A 67 4.37 1.60 6.28
CA GLY A 67 3.96 0.45 7.09
C GLY A 67 4.10 0.75 8.58
N PHE A 68 3.91 -0.25 9.41
CA PHE A 68 4.15 -0.16 10.84
C PHE A 68 5.60 -0.52 11.19
N THR A 69 5.92 -0.48 12.47
CA THR A 69 7.26 -0.62 13.01
C THR A 69 7.98 -1.90 12.58
N PRO A 70 7.33 -3.09 12.52
CA PRO A 70 7.96 -4.30 11.97
C PRO A 70 8.40 -4.12 10.50
N HIS A 71 7.55 -3.50 9.67
CA HIS A 71 7.89 -3.22 8.28
C HIS A 71 9.07 -2.25 8.15
N PHE A 72 9.08 -1.17 8.95
CA PHE A 72 10.20 -0.23 9.00
C PHE A 72 11.51 -0.94 9.35
N ALA A 73 11.47 -1.81 10.38
CA ALA A 73 12.62 -2.57 10.83
C ALA A 73 13.18 -3.48 9.73
N ARG A 74 12.31 -4.21 9.02
CA ARG A 74 12.69 -5.03 7.86
C ARG A 74 13.39 -4.20 6.79
N MET A 75 12.83 -3.03 6.45
CA MET A 75 13.43 -2.14 5.45
C MET A 75 14.79 -1.57 5.86
N MET A 76 15.01 -1.38 7.16
CA MET A 76 16.26 -0.84 7.72
C MET A 76 17.29 -1.93 8.07
N GLY A 77 16.93 -3.22 7.97
CA GLY A 77 17.78 -4.33 8.40
C GLY A 77 17.94 -4.42 9.92
N ILE A 78 16.96 -3.93 10.68
CA ILE A 78 16.95 -3.98 12.15
C ILE A 78 16.46 -5.36 12.60
N PRO A 79 17.17 -6.05 13.50
CA PRO A 79 16.75 -7.36 14.00
C PRO A 79 15.37 -7.32 14.69
N PRO A 80 14.48 -8.32 14.49
CA PRO A 80 13.13 -8.35 15.06
C PRO A 80 13.08 -8.16 16.58
N GLN A 81 14.04 -8.72 17.31
CA GLN A 81 14.14 -8.59 18.77
C GLN A 81 14.37 -7.14 19.27
N ASN A 82 14.76 -6.23 18.38
CA ASN A 82 14.94 -4.81 18.68
C ASN A 82 13.70 -3.98 18.29
N VAL A 83 12.63 -4.62 17.82
CA VAL A 83 11.38 -3.97 17.44
C VAL A 83 10.42 -3.96 18.64
N PRO A 84 9.87 -2.77 19.01
CA PRO A 84 8.87 -2.69 20.06
C PRO A 84 7.67 -3.62 19.81
N GLY A 85 7.29 -4.39 20.83
CA GLY A 85 6.18 -5.34 20.75
C GLY A 85 6.50 -6.64 20.02
N HIS A 86 7.77 -6.93 19.69
CA HIS A 86 8.13 -8.20 19.06
C HIS A 86 7.79 -9.39 19.97
N ASP A 87 7.01 -10.31 19.41
CA ASP A 87 6.69 -11.61 19.99
C ASP A 87 7.53 -12.69 19.29
N PRO A 88 8.48 -13.35 19.98
CA PRO A 88 9.33 -14.38 19.39
C PRO A 88 8.57 -15.69 19.09
N ASP A 89 7.40 -15.90 19.73
CA ASP A 89 6.58 -17.09 19.56
C ASP A 89 5.52 -16.91 18.46
N ARG A 90 5.46 -15.72 17.84
CA ARG A 90 4.54 -15.45 16.75
C ARG A 90 4.92 -16.24 15.50
N GLU A 91 4.02 -17.11 15.07
CA GLU A 91 4.16 -17.81 13.80
C GLU A 91 3.95 -16.85 12.63
N PRO A 92 4.90 -16.78 11.66
CA PRO A 92 4.70 -16.05 10.43
C PRO A 92 3.50 -16.64 9.69
N PHE A 93 2.58 -15.80 9.25
CA PHE A 93 1.50 -16.26 8.39
C PHE A 93 2.06 -16.60 7.00
N VAL A 94 2.23 -17.89 6.71
CA VAL A 94 2.71 -18.37 5.40
C VAL A 94 1.52 -18.76 4.54
N GLN A 95 1.30 -18.01 3.46
CA GLN A 95 0.32 -18.37 2.45
C GLN A 95 0.91 -19.41 1.49
N ASN A 96 0.27 -20.58 1.41
CA ASN A 96 0.65 -21.62 0.47
C ASN A 96 -0.09 -21.42 -0.87
N ILE A 97 0.21 -20.31 -1.55
CA ILE A 97 -0.39 -19.97 -2.85
C ILE A 97 0.63 -20.23 -3.95
N ILE A 98 0.26 -21.07 -4.93
CA ILE A 98 1.05 -21.29 -6.14
C ILE A 98 0.63 -20.24 -7.17
N PHE A 99 1.39 -19.15 -7.23
CA PHE A 99 1.16 -18.07 -8.19
C PHE A 99 1.56 -18.46 -9.64
N PRO A 100 1.00 -17.80 -10.66
CA PRO A 100 1.25 -18.17 -12.04
C PRO A 100 2.65 -17.72 -12.48
N THR A 101 3.34 -18.57 -13.24
CA THR A 101 4.67 -18.25 -13.80
C THR A 101 4.60 -17.08 -14.81
N LYS A 102 3.47 -16.97 -15.52
CA LYS A 102 3.22 -15.87 -16.45
C LYS A 102 2.60 -14.69 -15.69
N ASN A 103 3.24 -13.52 -15.78
CA ASN A 103 2.74 -12.27 -15.21
C ASN A 103 2.32 -11.27 -16.29
N LEU A 104 1.56 -10.25 -15.88
CA LEU A 104 1.01 -9.21 -16.77
C LEU A 104 1.88 -7.93 -16.83
N ASN A 105 3.13 -7.97 -16.36
CA ASN A 105 3.91 -6.75 -16.14
C ASN A 105 4.19 -5.97 -17.45
N LEU A 106 4.33 -6.66 -18.58
CA LEU A 106 4.55 -6.01 -19.89
C LEU A 106 3.26 -5.35 -20.41
N GLU A 107 2.12 -6.02 -20.25
CA GLU A 107 0.79 -5.50 -20.57
C GLU A 107 0.48 -4.27 -19.71
N LEU A 108 0.76 -4.32 -18.41
CA LEU A 108 0.56 -3.17 -17.53
C LEU A 108 1.37 -1.94 -17.94
N LYS A 109 2.60 -2.12 -18.44
CA LYS A 109 3.38 -1.00 -18.99
C LYS A 109 2.66 -0.36 -20.18
N LYS A 110 2.06 -1.16 -21.05
CA LYS A 110 1.25 -0.67 -22.18
C LYS A 110 0.01 0.05 -21.68
N PHE A 111 -0.76 -0.53 -20.76
CA PHE A 111 -1.96 0.11 -20.23
C PHE A 111 -1.66 1.44 -19.53
N ARG A 112 -0.56 1.53 -18.78
CA ARG A 112 -0.12 2.79 -18.18
C ARG A 112 0.29 3.83 -19.21
N SER A 113 0.87 3.42 -20.34
CA SER A 113 1.21 4.35 -21.44
C SER A 113 0.00 4.87 -22.21
N LEU A 114 -1.16 4.22 -22.08
CA LEU A 114 -2.42 4.65 -22.70
C LEU A 114 -3.23 5.59 -21.80
N MET A 115 -2.77 5.87 -20.58
CA MET A 115 -3.39 6.85 -19.70
C MET A 115 -3.25 8.26 -20.29
N THR A 116 -4.37 8.93 -20.52
CA THR A 116 -4.40 10.33 -20.95
C THR A 116 -4.95 11.23 -19.84
N GLU A 117 -4.99 12.54 -20.08
CA GLU A 117 -5.59 13.49 -19.14
C GLU A 117 -7.07 13.19 -18.88
N ASN A 118 -7.80 12.55 -19.80
CA ASN A 118 -9.20 12.16 -19.57
C ASN A 118 -9.30 11.16 -18.41
N GLU A 119 -8.51 10.09 -18.44
CA GLU A 119 -8.50 9.07 -17.39
C GLU A 119 -7.98 9.64 -16.06
N TYR A 120 -6.97 10.51 -16.09
CA TYR A 120 -6.53 11.19 -14.87
C TYR A 120 -7.59 12.14 -14.30
N ASN A 121 -8.36 12.82 -15.16
CA ASN A 121 -9.45 13.70 -14.73
C ASN A 121 -10.61 12.93 -14.09
N TYR A 122 -10.87 11.69 -14.51
CA TYR A 122 -11.81 10.80 -13.83
C TYR A 122 -11.44 10.63 -12.34
N PHE A 123 -10.19 10.24 -12.05
CA PHE A 123 -9.69 10.10 -10.66
C PHE A 123 -9.71 11.42 -9.89
N LYS A 124 -9.33 12.51 -10.56
CA LYS A 124 -9.37 13.85 -9.97
C LYS A 124 -10.78 14.27 -9.57
N GLY A 125 -11.81 13.79 -10.27
CA GLY A 125 -13.22 14.06 -9.96
C GLY A 125 -13.62 13.69 -8.53
N PHE A 126 -12.95 12.70 -7.93
CA PHE A 126 -13.11 12.30 -6.53
C PHE A 126 -11.85 12.50 -5.69
N GLY A 127 -10.97 13.42 -6.11
CA GLY A 127 -9.86 13.90 -5.30
C GLY A 127 -8.58 13.06 -5.35
N VAL A 128 -8.49 12.03 -6.19
CA VAL A 128 -7.29 11.20 -6.32
C VAL A 128 -6.31 11.85 -7.29
N SER A 129 -5.07 12.07 -6.83
CA SER A 129 -4.02 12.68 -7.64
C SER A 129 -3.41 11.68 -8.64
N ARG A 130 -2.85 12.20 -9.73
CA ARG A 130 -2.03 11.43 -10.68
C ARG A 130 -0.93 10.63 -9.99
N SER A 131 -0.31 11.19 -8.95
CA SER A 131 0.76 10.53 -8.19
C SER A 131 0.30 9.22 -7.53
N VAL A 132 -0.95 9.16 -7.05
CA VAL A 132 -1.52 7.97 -6.43
C VAL A 132 -1.88 6.93 -7.49
N VAL A 133 -2.52 7.36 -8.58
CA VAL A 133 -2.84 6.48 -9.73
C VAL A 133 -1.57 5.80 -10.26
N GLU A 134 -0.49 6.57 -10.41
CA GLU A 134 0.80 6.06 -10.87
C GLU A 134 1.48 5.14 -9.84
N ALA A 135 1.44 5.48 -8.55
CA ALA A 135 1.99 4.65 -7.48
C ALA A 135 1.28 3.29 -7.37
N MET A 136 -0.04 3.28 -7.58
CA MET A 136 -0.88 2.08 -7.60
C MET A 136 -0.85 1.35 -8.96
N LYS A 137 -0.10 1.89 -9.93
CA LYS A 137 0.11 1.34 -11.27
C LYS A 137 -1.17 1.10 -12.07
N VAL A 138 -2.23 1.85 -11.76
CA VAL A 138 -3.49 1.80 -12.50
C VAL A 138 -3.24 2.25 -13.95
N GLY A 139 -3.88 1.57 -14.90
CA GLY A 139 -3.72 1.83 -16.33
C GLY A 139 -5.07 1.93 -17.05
N TYR A 140 -5.00 2.02 -18.38
CA TYR A 140 -6.16 2.07 -19.26
C TYR A 140 -5.95 1.20 -20.49
N ASN A 141 -6.95 0.44 -20.92
CA ASN A 141 -6.83 -0.46 -22.07
C ASN A 141 -7.51 0.05 -23.35
N GLY A 142 -7.92 1.33 -23.39
CA GLY A 142 -8.66 1.93 -24.50
C GLY A 142 -10.17 1.97 -24.30
N ARG A 143 -10.69 1.29 -23.26
CA ARG A 143 -12.10 1.39 -22.85
C ARG A 143 -12.30 1.31 -21.34
N TYR A 144 -11.54 0.44 -20.67
CA TYR A 144 -11.65 0.16 -19.24
C TYR A 144 -10.41 0.67 -18.49
N LEU A 145 -10.63 1.17 -17.26
CA LEU A 145 -9.57 1.34 -16.27
C LEU A 145 -9.09 -0.03 -15.81
N VAL A 146 -7.79 -0.19 -15.64
CA VAL A 146 -7.14 -1.46 -15.32
C VAL A 146 -6.49 -1.36 -13.95
N TYR A 147 -7.02 -2.12 -12.99
CA TYR A 147 -6.56 -2.21 -11.61
C TYR A 147 -5.72 -3.47 -11.41
N PRO A 148 -4.39 -3.37 -11.25
CA PRO A 148 -3.49 -4.53 -11.21
C PRO A 148 -3.36 -5.17 -9.82
N TYR A 149 -3.39 -6.49 -9.77
CA TYR A 149 -3.22 -7.29 -8.57
C TYR A 149 -1.84 -7.95 -8.56
N PHE A 150 -1.05 -7.69 -7.51
CA PHE A 150 0.37 -7.98 -7.46
C PHE A 150 0.73 -8.99 -6.34
N GLN A 151 1.72 -9.81 -6.62
CA GLN A 151 2.47 -10.59 -5.65
C GLN A 151 3.45 -9.71 -4.87
N GLU A 152 4.04 -10.25 -3.80
CA GLU A 152 5.06 -9.56 -2.99
C GLU A 152 6.31 -9.16 -3.79
N ASP A 153 6.71 -10.01 -4.74
CA ASP A 153 7.85 -9.77 -5.64
C ASP A 153 7.57 -8.70 -6.73
N GLY A 154 6.33 -8.19 -6.78
CA GLY A 154 5.89 -7.18 -7.74
C GLY A 154 5.40 -7.74 -9.08
N ASN A 155 5.24 -9.05 -9.22
CA ASN A 155 4.63 -9.67 -10.40
C ASN A 155 3.10 -9.56 -10.36
N CYS A 156 2.53 -8.99 -11.42
CA CYS A 156 1.07 -8.90 -11.58
C CYS A 156 0.50 -10.26 -12.00
N TYR A 157 -0.39 -10.83 -11.18
CA TYR A 157 -1.01 -12.13 -11.47
C TYR A 157 -2.40 -11.99 -12.12
N ALA A 158 -3.12 -10.93 -11.80
CA ALA A 158 -4.43 -10.62 -12.38
C ALA A 158 -4.64 -9.10 -12.45
N ALA A 159 -5.60 -8.64 -13.24
CA ALA A 159 -6.06 -7.27 -13.23
C ALA A 159 -7.57 -7.22 -13.41
N ARG A 160 -8.24 -6.32 -12.70
CA ARG A 160 -9.65 -6.04 -12.90
C ARG A 160 -9.79 -4.86 -13.86
N CYS A 161 -10.57 -5.05 -14.91
CA CYS A 161 -10.88 -4.03 -15.91
C CYS A 161 -12.29 -3.51 -15.64
N VAL A 162 -12.45 -2.21 -15.40
CA VAL A 162 -13.73 -1.58 -15.01
C VAL A 162 -14.03 -0.40 -15.91
N LEU A 163 -15.26 -0.32 -16.42
CA LEU A 163 -15.69 0.82 -17.23
C LEU A 163 -15.84 2.03 -16.30
N PRO A 164 -15.24 3.20 -16.62
CA PRO A 164 -15.48 4.42 -15.85
C PRO A 164 -16.98 4.70 -15.70
N ASP A 165 -17.39 5.14 -14.51
CA ASP A 165 -18.78 5.46 -14.15
C ASP A 165 -19.78 4.29 -14.21
N ARG A 166 -19.31 3.06 -14.46
CA ARG A 166 -20.17 1.87 -14.59
C ARG A 166 -19.48 0.61 -14.09
N GLU A 167 -19.36 0.48 -12.77
CA GLU A 167 -18.60 -0.59 -12.12
C GLU A 167 -19.13 -2.00 -12.41
N GLU A 168 -20.42 -2.13 -12.72
CA GLU A 168 -21.03 -3.40 -13.11
C GLU A 168 -20.57 -3.90 -14.49
N ASP A 169 -20.09 -3.00 -15.36
CA ASP A 169 -19.39 -3.37 -16.60
C ASP A 169 -17.91 -3.56 -16.28
N SER A 170 -17.59 -4.74 -15.75
CA SER A 170 -16.23 -5.14 -15.42
C SER A 170 -15.93 -6.58 -15.81
N PHE A 171 -14.64 -6.86 -16.01
CA PHE A 171 -14.12 -8.20 -16.27
C PHE A 171 -12.71 -8.37 -15.69
N TRP A 172 -12.27 -9.62 -15.57
CA TRP A 172 -10.92 -9.94 -15.12
C TRP A 172 -10.00 -10.27 -16.29
N HIS A 173 -8.74 -9.88 -16.17
CA HIS A 173 -7.68 -10.14 -17.14
C HIS A 173 -6.51 -10.85 -16.44
N GLY A 174 -5.98 -11.91 -17.04
CA GLY A 174 -4.94 -12.74 -16.46
C GLY A 174 -5.30 -14.22 -16.42
N ASP A 175 -4.77 -14.93 -15.43
CA ASP A 175 -5.05 -16.34 -15.19
C ASP A 175 -6.38 -16.49 -14.43
N GLU A 176 -7.31 -17.25 -15.01
CA GLU A 176 -8.68 -17.41 -14.50
C GLU A 176 -8.73 -18.02 -13.10
N THR A 177 -7.70 -18.77 -12.70
CA THR A 177 -7.57 -19.33 -11.34
C THR A 177 -7.58 -18.24 -10.27
N PHE A 178 -7.10 -17.04 -10.61
CA PHE A 178 -7.00 -15.89 -9.70
C PHE A 178 -8.19 -14.95 -9.79
N PHE A 179 -9.20 -15.29 -10.59
CA PHE A 179 -10.40 -14.47 -10.74
C PHE A 179 -11.44 -14.79 -9.67
N SER A 180 -11.10 -15.34 -8.51
CA SER A 180 -12.09 -15.71 -7.48
C SER A 180 -11.57 -15.61 -6.05
N GLY A 181 -12.49 -15.47 -5.10
CA GLY A 181 -12.25 -15.61 -3.67
C GLY A 181 -11.05 -14.84 -3.13
N GLU A 182 -10.19 -15.54 -2.41
CA GLU A 182 -9.02 -15.03 -1.68
C GLU A 182 -7.94 -14.35 -2.55
N PHE A 183 -8.04 -14.49 -3.87
CA PHE A 183 -7.11 -13.87 -4.83
C PHE A 183 -7.56 -12.47 -5.25
N ARG A 184 -8.78 -12.06 -4.93
CA ARG A 184 -9.33 -10.76 -5.31
C ARG A 184 -9.05 -9.66 -4.28
N ILE A 185 -7.84 -9.63 -3.72
CA ILE A 185 -7.42 -8.58 -2.77
C ILE A 185 -6.47 -7.58 -3.44
N PHE A 186 -6.97 -6.38 -3.72
CA PHE A 186 -6.19 -5.30 -4.31
C PHE A 186 -5.27 -4.69 -3.24
N ASN A 187 -4.02 -4.39 -3.62
CA ASN A 187 -2.96 -3.93 -2.70
C ASN A 187 -2.63 -4.88 -1.54
N ARG A 188 -2.82 -6.20 -1.72
CA ARG A 188 -2.61 -7.26 -0.71
C ARG A 188 -1.34 -7.13 0.13
N GLN A 189 -0.23 -6.67 -0.45
CA GLN A 189 1.04 -6.53 0.27
C GLN A 189 0.96 -5.58 1.46
N GLU A 190 -0.07 -4.72 1.53
CA GLU A 190 -0.28 -3.85 2.69
C GLU A 190 -0.59 -4.63 3.97
N ILE A 191 -1.10 -5.88 3.88
CA ILE A 191 -1.35 -6.75 5.03
C ILE A 191 -0.06 -6.97 5.82
N GLU A 192 1.01 -7.38 5.15
CA GLU A 192 2.31 -7.58 5.79
C GLU A 192 2.94 -6.27 6.28
N ARG A 193 2.70 -5.17 5.56
CA ARG A 193 3.22 -3.85 5.96
C ARG A 193 2.50 -3.31 7.20
N CYS A 194 1.28 -3.78 7.45
CA CYS A 194 0.45 -3.40 8.60
C CYS A 194 0.48 -4.40 9.74
N GLU A 195 1.44 -5.32 9.73
CA GLU A 195 1.74 -6.18 10.87
C GLU A 195 1.84 -5.36 12.17
N ASP A 196 1.11 -5.81 13.21
CA ASP A 196 0.97 -5.17 14.54
C ASP A 196 0.36 -3.77 14.56
N GLY A 197 -0.32 -3.41 13.47
CA GLY A 197 -0.97 -2.13 13.29
C GLY A 197 -2.42 -2.24 12.86
N ALA A 198 -2.90 -1.15 12.26
CA ALA A 198 -4.23 -1.03 11.67
C ALA A 198 -4.15 -1.01 10.15
N LEU A 199 -5.16 -1.60 9.49
CA LEU A 199 -5.29 -1.65 8.05
C LEU A 199 -6.75 -1.32 7.69
N PHE A 200 -6.97 -0.40 6.74
CA PHE A 200 -8.31 -0.22 6.18
C PHE A 200 -8.63 -1.33 5.19
N ILE A 201 -9.90 -1.76 5.20
CA ILE A 201 -10.46 -2.65 4.19
C ILE A 201 -11.63 -1.90 3.57
N THR A 202 -11.66 -1.86 2.23
CA THR A 202 -12.70 -1.18 1.45
C THR A 202 -13.29 -2.12 0.42
N ASP A 203 -14.52 -1.86 0.01
CA ASP A 203 -15.06 -2.33 -1.26
C ASP A 203 -14.69 -1.33 -2.37
N GLY A 204 -14.33 -1.85 -3.54
CA GLY A 204 -14.01 -1.04 -4.71
C GLY A 204 -12.64 -0.37 -4.69
N GLU A 205 -11.86 -0.58 -5.75
CA GLU A 205 -10.51 -0.08 -5.86
C GLU A 205 -10.43 1.46 -5.80
N ASN A 206 -11.46 2.17 -6.29
CA ASN A 206 -11.55 3.64 -6.21
C ASN A 206 -11.63 4.16 -4.77
N ASN A 207 -12.34 3.46 -3.87
CA ASN A 207 -12.41 3.82 -2.46
C ASN A 207 -11.02 3.69 -1.81
N LEU A 208 -10.29 2.61 -2.12
CA LEU A 208 -8.92 2.47 -1.67
C LEU A 208 -8.01 3.60 -2.20
N LEU A 209 -8.12 3.98 -3.48
CA LEU A 209 -7.33 5.08 -4.04
C LEU A 209 -7.54 6.39 -3.26
N THR A 210 -8.76 6.66 -2.82
CA THR A 210 -9.09 7.83 -1.99
C THR A 210 -8.37 7.77 -0.63
N LEU A 211 -8.32 6.60 0.02
CA LEU A 211 -7.54 6.40 1.24
C LEU A 211 -6.02 6.54 1.01
N LYS A 212 -5.52 6.05 -0.14
CA LYS A 212 -4.10 6.19 -0.51
C LYS A 212 -3.71 7.65 -0.73
N GLU A 213 -4.61 8.48 -1.25
CA GLU A 213 -4.40 9.94 -1.36
C GLU A 213 -4.14 10.56 0.01
N LEU A 214 -5.01 10.27 0.98
CA LEU A 214 -4.87 10.72 2.38
C LEU A 214 -3.63 10.14 3.08
N GLY A 215 -3.08 9.06 2.52
CA GLY A 215 -1.85 8.42 3.00
C GLY A 215 -2.08 7.34 4.04
N TYR A 216 -3.29 6.78 4.08
CA TYR A 216 -3.59 5.63 4.92
C TYR A 216 -3.19 4.31 4.24
N PRO A 217 -2.86 3.27 5.02
CA PRO A 217 -2.74 1.93 4.50
C PRO A 217 -4.11 1.31 4.30
N GLY A 218 -4.24 0.49 3.26
CA GLY A 218 -5.46 -0.28 3.05
C GLY A 218 -5.35 -1.30 1.93
N ILE A 219 -6.34 -2.18 1.91
CA ILE A 219 -6.63 -3.13 0.84
C ILE A 219 -8.05 -2.93 0.34
N SER A 220 -8.35 -3.44 -0.86
CA SER A 220 -9.70 -3.45 -1.38
C SER A 220 -10.11 -4.85 -1.83
N VAL A 221 -11.38 -5.16 -1.62
CA VAL A 221 -12.08 -6.22 -2.33
C VAL A 221 -12.93 -5.62 -3.45
N PRO A 222 -13.36 -6.41 -4.45
CA PRO A 222 -13.99 -5.90 -5.66
C PRO A 222 -15.40 -5.32 -5.45
N SER A 223 -16.15 -5.83 -4.47
CA SER A 223 -17.54 -5.44 -4.26
C SER A 223 -17.92 -5.46 -2.80
N HIS A 224 -19.05 -4.82 -2.48
CA HIS A 224 -19.63 -4.82 -1.15
C HIS A 224 -19.89 -6.24 -0.62
N GLY A 225 -20.41 -7.14 -1.47
CA GLY A 225 -20.66 -8.53 -1.09
C GLY A 225 -19.38 -9.29 -0.74
N ASP A 226 -18.26 -8.97 -1.39
CA ASP A 226 -16.96 -9.54 -1.02
C ASP A 226 -16.48 -8.99 0.35
N LEU A 227 -16.84 -7.75 0.69
CA LEU A 227 -16.46 -7.12 1.96
C LEU A 227 -17.21 -7.76 3.14
N GLU A 228 -18.49 -8.08 2.96
CA GLU A 228 -19.30 -8.78 3.97
C GLU A 228 -18.65 -10.11 4.39
N LEU A 229 -18.08 -10.85 3.43
CA LEU A 229 -17.38 -12.12 3.69
C LEU A 229 -16.10 -11.98 4.53
N VAL A 230 -15.46 -10.81 4.51
CA VAL A 230 -14.25 -10.53 5.31
C VAL A 230 -14.60 -10.04 6.72
N SER A 231 -15.79 -9.45 6.88
CA SER A 231 -16.28 -8.91 8.16
C SER A 231 -17.02 -9.91 9.04
N ALA A 232 -17.35 -11.09 8.51
CA ALA A 232 -18.05 -12.18 9.21
C ALA A 232 -17.08 -13.11 9.94
#